data_AF-A0A8I0JFH0-F1
#
_entry.id   AF-A0A8I0JFH0-F1
#
_cell.length_a   1.000
_cell.length_b   1.000
_cell.length_c   1.000
_cell.angle_alpha   90.00
_cell.angle_beta   90.00
_cell.angle_gamma   90.00
#
_symmetry.space_group_name_H-M   'P 1'
#
loop_
_entity.id
_entity.type
_entity.pdbx_description
1 polymer ?
#
loop_
_entity_poly.entity_id
_entity_poly.type
_entity_poly.pdbx_seq_one_letter_code
_entity_poly.pdbx_strand_id
1 'polypeptide(L)'
;MARDDPTIYMRIPQELKDLLDAASEENRRSMTAEVVSRLQQTFAAPRVSGMDSGSSQMNLDTRVGDETLETVKRIEERLQSLAQALALPQRGPQPDTDAATPEKSTGKRVSKSAQSAAPKK
;
A
#
# COMPACT_ATOMS: atom_id res chain seq x y z
N MET A 1 -16.56 -45.51 -24.42
CA MET A 1 -16.80 -44.91 -23.10
C MET A 1 -17.80 -43.79 -23.30
N ALA A 2 -19.03 -43.96 -22.83
CA ALA A 2 -20.02 -42.90 -22.89
C ALA A 2 -19.58 -41.76 -21.97
N ARG A 3 -19.73 -40.51 -22.41
CA ARG A 3 -19.61 -39.36 -21.51
C ARG A 3 -20.87 -39.33 -20.67
N ASP A 4 -20.73 -39.54 -19.37
CA ASP A 4 -21.85 -39.53 -18.40
C ASP A 4 -22.28 -38.09 -18.02
N ASP A 5 -21.71 -37.07 -18.66
CA ASP A 5 -21.98 -35.67 -18.36
C ASP A 5 -23.37 -35.22 -18.89
N PRO A 6 -24.18 -34.53 -18.09
CA PRO A 6 -25.48 -34.02 -18.52
C PRO A 6 -25.31 -32.95 -19.61
N THR A 7 -26.10 -33.07 -20.69
CA THR A 7 -26.14 -32.06 -21.78
C THR A 7 -27.12 -30.95 -21.43
N ILE A 8 -26.68 -29.69 -21.57
CA ILE A 8 -27.50 -28.50 -21.28
C ILE A 8 -27.74 -27.72 -22.57
N TYR A 9 -29.01 -27.41 -22.85
CA TYR A 9 -29.38 -26.47 -23.91
C TYR A 9 -29.60 -25.08 -23.30
N MET A 10 -28.77 -24.12 -23.69
CA MET A 10 -28.81 -22.74 -23.21
C MET A 10 -29.19 -21.78 -24.33
N ARG A 11 -30.05 -20.80 -24.04
CA ARG A 11 -30.27 -19.65 -24.92
C ARG A 11 -29.37 -18.51 -24.46
N ILE A 12 -28.48 -18.07 -25.34
CA ILE A 12 -27.57 -16.96 -25.07
C ILE A 12 -27.78 -15.83 -26.09
N PRO A 13 -27.59 -14.56 -25.69
CA PRO A 13 -27.54 -13.44 -26.63
C PRO A 13 -26.43 -13.63 -27.67
N GLN A 14 -26.64 -13.12 -28.88
CA GLN A 14 -25.66 -13.24 -29.97
C GLN A 14 -24.32 -12.62 -29.60
N GLU A 15 -24.34 -11.41 -29.02
CA GLU A 15 -23.13 -10.70 -28.60
C GLU A 15 -22.29 -11.53 -27.61
N LEU A 16 -22.95 -12.23 -26.68
CA LEU A 16 -22.26 -13.08 -25.72
C LEU A 16 -21.65 -14.32 -26.39
N LYS A 17 -22.33 -14.88 -27.39
CA LYS A 17 -21.78 -16.00 -28.17
C LYS A 17 -20.50 -15.57 -28.89
N ASP A 18 -20.51 -14.40 -29.53
CA ASP A 18 -19.37 -13.89 -30.29
C ASP A 18 -18.16 -13.64 -29.36
N LEU A 19 -18.39 -13.09 -28.17
CA LEU A 19 -17.35 -12.93 -27.15
C LEU A 19 -16.77 -14.28 -26.67
N LEU A 20 -17.62 -15.30 -26.52
CA LEU A 20 -17.18 -16.64 -26.14
C LEU A 20 -16.40 -17.32 -27.27
N ASP A 21 -16.77 -17.11 -28.53
CA ASP A 21 -16.06 -17.64 -29.70
C ASP A 21 -14.64 -17.05 -29.75
N ALA A 22 -14.53 -15.72 -29.68
CA ALA A 22 -13.24 -15.03 -29.66
C ALA A 22 -12.34 -15.50 -28.49
N ALA A 23 -12.90 -15.60 -27.28
CA ALA A 23 -12.15 -16.07 -26.12
C ALA A 23 -11.72 -17.54 -26.23
N SER A 24 -12.54 -18.38 -26.88
CA SER A 24 -12.21 -19.79 -27.10
C SER A 24 -11.02 -19.94 -28.06
N GLU A 25 -11.00 -19.15 -29.13
CA GLU A 25 -9.88 -19.09 -30.07
C GLU A 25 -8.59 -18.61 -29.40
N GLU A 26 -8.68 -17.51 -28.64
CA GLU A 26 -7.55 -16.95 -27.89
C GLU A 26 -6.96 -17.96 -26.90
N ASN A 27 -7.82 -18.62 -26.13
CA ASN A 27 -7.42 -19.61 -25.14
C ASN A 27 -7.09 -20.99 -25.72
N ARG A 28 -7.26 -21.18 -27.04
CA ARG A 28 -7.10 -22.47 -27.76
C ARG A 28 -7.92 -23.59 -27.13
N ARG A 29 -9.16 -23.27 -26.75
CA ARG A 29 -10.14 -24.21 -26.18
C ARG A 29 -11.34 -24.34 -27.10
N SER A 30 -12.09 -25.42 -26.95
CA SER A 30 -13.42 -25.48 -27.55
C SER A 30 -14.37 -24.52 -26.81
N MET A 31 -15.39 -24.04 -27.51
CA MET A 31 -16.48 -23.24 -26.94
C MET A 31 -17.01 -23.84 -25.62
N THR A 32 -17.29 -25.14 -25.61
CA THR A 32 -17.76 -25.83 -24.41
C THR A 32 -16.74 -25.80 -23.27
N ALA A 33 -15.45 -25.99 -23.56
CA ALA A 33 -14.41 -25.95 -22.55
C ALA A 33 -14.21 -24.54 -21.96
N GLU A 34 -14.34 -23.50 -22.78
CA GLU A 34 -14.29 -22.11 -22.33
C GLU A 34 -15.48 -21.77 -21.43
N VAL A 35 -16.70 -22.15 -21.84
CA VAL A 35 -17.91 -21.97 -21.02
C VAL A 35 -17.77 -22.68 -19.68
N VAL A 36 -17.35 -23.96 -19.69
CA VAL A 36 -17.14 -24.73 -18.46
C VAL A 36 -16.06 -24.07 -17.58
N SER A 37 -14.95 -23.63 -18.17
CA SER A 37 -13.86 -23.00 -17.42
C SER A 37 -14.33 -21.73 -16.70
N ARG A 38 -15.07 -20.84 -17.39
CA ARG A 38 -15.62 -19.61 -16.80
C ARG A 38 -16.63 -19.89 -15.69
N LEU A 39 -17.49 -20.90 -15.88
CA LEU A 39 -18.43 -21.33 -14.86
C LEU A 39 -17.69 -21.87 -13.63
N GLN A 40 -16.69 -22.75 -13.83
CA GLN A 40 -15.87 -23.29 -12.73
C GLN A 40 -15.14 -22.17 -11.97
N GLN A 41 -14.56 -21.20 -12.67
CA GLN A 41 -13.93 -20.03 -12.04
C GLN A 41 -14.89 -19.24 -11.15
N THR A 42 -16.17 -19.14 -11.54
CA THR A 42 -17.22 -18.44 -10.79
C THR A 42 -17.58 -19.13 -9.46
N PHE A 43 -17.39 -20.45 -9.38
CA PHE A 43 -17.60 -21.23 -8.15
C PHE A 43 -16.31 -21.41 -7.33
N ALA A 44 -15.14 -21.43 -7.98
CA ALA A 44 -13.85 -21.57 -7.33
C ALA A 44 -13.37 -20.28 -6.66
N ALA A 45 -13.82 -19.12 -7.14
CA ALA A 45 -13.56 -17.85 -6.47
C ALA A 45 -14.15 -17.89 -5.04
N PRO A 46 -13.35 -17.68 -3.97
CA PRO A 46 -13.87 -17.60 -2.62
C PRO A 46 -14.94 -16.51 -2.58
N ARG A 47 -16.20 -16.92 -2.42
CA ARG A 47 -17.30 -16.03 -2.09
C ARG A 47 -16.94 -15.52 -0.71
N VAL A 48 -16.50 -14.27 -0.62
CA VAL A 48 -16.39 -13.62 0.67
C VAL A 48 -17.85 -13.47 1.13
N SER A 49 -18.31 -14.42 1.95
CA SER A 49 -19.62 -14.35 2.62
C SER A 49 -19.62 -13.08 3.46
N GLY A 50 -20.15 -12.00 2.89
CA GLY A 50 -20.08 -10.66 3.45
C GLY A 50 -20.67 -9.58 2.55
N MET A 51 -20.83 -9.84 1.24
CA MET A 51 -21.49 -8.91 0.32
C MET A 51 -22.56 -9.62 -0.52
N ASP A 52 -23.65 -10.02 0.11
CA ASP A 52 -24.96 -10.03 -0.55
C ASP A 52 -25.74 -8.82 -0.04
N SER A 53 -25.46 -7.66 -0.63
CA SER A 53 -26.34 -6.49 -0.65
C SER A 53 -25.76 -5.53 -1.66
N GLY A 54 -26.51 -5.34 -2.74
CA GLY A 54 -26.07 -4.63 -3.92
C GLY A 54 -25.66 -3.19 -3.63
N SER A 55 -24.47 -2.83 -4.09
CA SER A 55 -24.20 -1.51 -4.65
C SER A 55 -22.79 -1.50 -5.22
N SER A 56 -22.71 -1.15 -6.50
CA SER A 56 -21.60 -0.49 -7.19
C SER A 56 -20.41 -0.10 -6.31
N GLN A 57 -19.32 -0.84 -6.42
CA GLN A 57 -17.96 -0.33 -6.57
C GLN A 57 -17.01 -1.51 -6.64
N MET A 58 -16.33 -1.67 -7.78
CA MET A 58 -15.17 -2.55 -7.88
C MET A 58 -14.07 -1.98 -6.98
N ASN A 59 -14.02 -2.42 -5.72
CA ASN A 59 -12.78 -2.37 -4.97
C ASN A 59 -11.96 -3.57 -5.45
N LEU A 60 -10.85 -3.29 -6.15
CA LEU A 60 -9.87 -4.30 -6.47
C LEU A 60 -9.10 -4.61 -5.19
N ASP A 61 -9.72 -5.40 -4.31
CA ASP A 61 -9.06 -6.02 -3.17
C ASP A 61 -7.97 -6.94 -3.72
N THR A 62 -6.79 -6.34 -3.89
CA THR A 62 -5.59 -7.04 -4.30
C THR A 62 -5.29 -7.99 -3.16
N ARG A 63 -5.60 -9.27 -3.37
CA ARG A 63 -5.34 -10.33 -2.40
C ARG A 63 -3.83 -10.41 -2.16
N VAL A 64 -3.37 -9.74 -1.11
CA VAL A 64 -2.01 -9.86 -0.57
C VAL A 64 -1.92 -11.25 0.03
N GLY A 65 -1.21 -12.17 -0.64
CA GLY A 65 -0.98 -13.52 -0.12
C GLY A 65 -0.14 -13.48 1.16
N ASP A 66 -0.23 -14.54 1.97
CA ASP A 66 0.52 -14.63 3.24
C ASP A 66 2.03 -14.43 3.05
N GLU A 67 2.59 -14.91 1.93
CA GLU A 67 3.98 -14.71 1.55
C GLU A 67 4.34 -13.22 1.36
N THR A 68 3.43 -12.43 0.79
CA THR A 68 3.63 -10.99 0.63
C THR A 68 3.55 -10.24 1.96
N LEU A 69 2.75 -10.71 2.93
CA LEU A 69 2.73 -10.14 4.28
C LEU A 69 4.02 -10.45 5.05
N GLU A 70 4.53 -11.68 4.92
CA GLU A 70 5.80 -12.07 5.56
C GLU A 70 6.99 -11.28 5.00
N THR A 71 7.02 -11.06 3.69
CA THR A 71 8.08 -10.26 3.06
C THR A 71 8.02 -8.80 3.51
N VAL A 72 6.82 -8.21 3.61
CA VAL A 72 6.64 -6.85 4.14
C VAL A 72 7.11 -6.76 5.59
N LYS A 73 6.69 -7.70 6.44
CA LYS A 73 7.13 -7.75 7.85
C LYS A 73 8.66 -7.84 7.97
N ARG A 74 9.29 -8.71 7.17
CA ARG A 74 10.75 -8.84 7.14
C ARG A 74 11.45 -7.54 6.71
N ILE A 75 10.85 -6.81 5.76
CA ILE A 75 11.36 -5.51 5.30
C ILE A 75 11.27 -4.49 6.44
N GLU A 76 10.13 -4.41 7.14
CA GLU A 76 9.94 -3.49 8.27
C GLU A 76 10.95 -3.73 9.40
N GLU A 77 11.15 -4.98 9.81
CA GLU A 77 12.13 -5.35 10.84
C GLU A 77 13.56 -4.93 10.44
N ARG A 78 13.92 -5.10 9.16
CA ARG A 78 15.23 -4.70 8.65
C ARG A 78 15.41 -3.19 8.64
N LEU A 79 14.37 -2.43 8.30
CA LEU A 79 14.40 -0.96 8.34
C LEU A 79 14.55 -0.43 9.77
N GLN A 80 13.85 -1.04 10.74
CA GLN A 80 14.00 -0.69 12.15
C GLN A 80 15.43 -0.94 12.67
N SER A 81 16.03 -2.08 12.29
CA SER A 81 17.42 -2.40 12.63
C SER A 81 18.42 -1.39 12.06
N LEU A 82 18.23 -0.96 10.81
CA LEU A 82 19.07 0.06 10.18
C LEU A 82 18.90 1.44 10.85
N ALA A 83 17.67 1.83 11.18
CA ALA A 83 17.40 3.07 11.89
C ALA A 83 18.08 3.09 13.27
N GLN A 84 18.06 1.97 14.00
CA GLN A 84 18.73 1.83 15.30
C GLN A 84 20.26 1.90 15.18
N ALA A 85 20.83 1.33 14.12
CA ALA A 85 22.28 1.38 13.86
C ALA A 85 22.77 2.78 13.43
N LEU A 86 21.92 3.56 12.76
CA LEU A 86 22.19 4.95 12.38
C LEU A 86 21.92 5.94 13.52
N ALA A 87 21.16 5.54 14.55
CA ALA A 87 21.01 6.29 15.79
C ALA A 87 22.31 6.21 16.62
N LEU A 88 23.31 6.99 16.22
CA LEU A 88 24.54 7.22 16.98
C LEU A 88 24.21 7.72 18.40
N PRO A 89 24.77 7.13 19.47
CA PRO A 89 24.76 7.75 20.78
C PRO A 89 25.72 8.94 20.76
N GLN A 90 25.18 10.16 20.59
CA GLN A 90 25.94 11.37 20.87
C GLN A 90 26.04 11.57 22.39
N ARG A 91 27.00 10.92 23.04
CA ARG A 91 27.57 11.41 24.31
C ARG A 91 28.99 10.88 24.51
N GLY A 92 29.95 11.53 23.86
CA GLY A 92 31.33 11.47 24.32
C GLY A 92 31.48 12.09 25.72
N PRO A 93 32.50 11.71 26.50
CA PRO A 93 32.69 12.20 27.86
C PRO A 93 32.99 13.70 27.81
N GLN A 94 32.22 14.51 28.54
CA GLN A 94 32.65 15.89 28.78
C GLN A 94 33.78 15.86 29.81
N PRO A 95 34.99 16.34 29.49
CA PRO A 95 36.02 16.47 30.52
C PRO A 95 35.64 17.63 31.44
N ASP A 96 35.54 17.32 32.73
CA ASP A 96 35.60 18.30 33.80
C ASP A 96 36.93 19.06 33.69
N THR A 97 36.88 20.38 33.52
CA THR A 97 38.01 21.25 33.87
C THR A 97 37.51 22.63 34.28
N ASP A 98 37.22 22.71 35.58
CA ASP A 98 37.71 23.69 36.56
C ASP A 98 37.43 25.20 36.41
N ALA A 99 37.30 25.78 37.60
CA ALA A 99 36.92 27.13 37.98
C ALA A 99 37.61 28.29 37.25
N ALA A 100 36.83 29.34 36.96
CA ALA A 100 37.26 30.73 37.16
C ALA A 100 36.06 31.68 37.31
N THR A 101 35.99 32.27 38.49
CA THR A 101 35.19 33.38 39.05
C THR A 101 35.01 34.60 38.12
N PRO A 102 33.94 35.40 38.27
CA PRO A 102 33.63 36.53 37.38
C PRO A 102 34.42 37.79 37.75
N GLU A 103 34.96 38.50 36.76
CA GLU A 103 35.45 39.87 36.96
C GLU A 103 35.10 40.83 35.81
N LYS A 104 34.28 41.82 36.19
CA LYS A 104 34.39 43.27 35.97
C LYS A 104 34.79 43.82 34.59
N SER A 105 33.95 44.81 34.20
CA SER A 105 34.36 46.16 33.76
C SER A 105 35.17 46.21 32.45
N THR A 106 34.80 46.99 31.42
CA THR A 106 34.92 48.45 31.42
C THR A 106 34.57 48.96 30.01
N GLY A 107 33.93 50.13 29.90
CA GLY A 107 34.06 51.04 28.74
C GLY A 107 32.90 51.04 27.72
N LYS A 108 31.99 52.04 27.70
CA LYS A 108 32.16 53.41 27.13
C LYS A 108 32.26 53.32 25.58
N ARG A 109 31.39 53.88 24.71
CA ARG A 109 30.59 55.12 24.72
C ARG A 109 29.63 55.16 23.49
N VAL A 110 28.44 55.72 23.71
CA VAL A 110 27.56 56.56 22.85
C VAL A 110 27.64 56.50 21.31
N SER A 111 26.47 56.33 20.68
CA SER A 111 25.74 57.38 19.92
C SER A 111 24.43 56.75 19.37
N LYS A 112 23.24 57.10 19.87
CA LYS A 112 22.40 58.30 19.61
C LYS A 112 21.70 58.28 18.24
N SER A 113 20.35 58.23 18.31
CA SER A 113 19.30 58.71 17.37
C SER A 113 18.24 57.60 17.18
N ALA A 114 17.08 57.69 17.85
CA ALA A 114 15.88 58.47 17.47
C ALA A 114 15.27 57.96 16.14
N GLN A 115 13.97 57.75 15.93
CA GLN A 115 12.73 57.90 16.71
C GLN A 115 11.58 57.50 15.76
N SER A 116 10.39 57.28 16.33
CA SER A 116 9.05 57.13 15.71
C SER A 116 8.65 55.69 15.34
N ALA A 117 7.72 55.06 16.07
CA ALA A 117 6.27 55.30 16.24
C ALA A 117 5.48 54.37 15.30
N ALA A 118 5.10 53.17 15.75
CA ALA A 118 3.80 52.83 16.38
C ALA A 118 2.74 52.34 15.33
N PRO A 119 1.58 51.77 15.71
CA PRO A 119 1.24 50.40 15.35
C PRO A 119 -0.13 50.25 14.62
N LYS A 120 -0.42 49.01 14.20
CA LYS A 120 -1.74 48.34 14.02
C LYS A 120 -2.98 49.19 13.66
N LYS A 121 -3.65 48.81 12.56
CA LYS A 121 -4.99 48.20 12.59
C LYS A 121 -5.27 47.44 11.31
#